data_AF-A0A556QQV8-F1
#
_entry.id   AF-A0A556QQV8-F1
#
_cell.length_a   1.000
_cell.length_b   1.000
_cell.length_c   1.000
_cell.angle_alpha   90.00
_cell.angle_beta   90.00
_cell.angle_gamma   90.00
#
_symmetry.space_group_name_H-M   'P 1'
#
loop_
_entity.id
_entity.type
_entity.pdbx_description
1 polymer ?
#
loop_
_entity_poly.entity_id
_entity_poly.type
_entity_poly.pdbx_seq_one_letter_code
_entity_poly.pdbx_strand_id
1 'polypeptide(L)'
;MRGERIIAEWRDWWRGAGAAGRWVPVAMGAVFLALHTVLGGLRGDHAWLVLAALAVYYAGPRLRAAGRFLLPLLIMVTVYDSQQYWALSLRATVNVAGPHALELALFGVRDGDAVTTLSAWLQTHTHALLDLVCGVAYLAFVPVFLLVAAWWRFVKKIPGAEGVMWAMLWLNLAAYVIWMIYPAAPPWYADHYGLGPAVLTAAPEAAGAARFDALLGVTWFADYYAKNTNVFGAIPSLHVGQTFLAALFAWRFRSLRIVMTGFWLLVMFSSVYLNHHYLVDGLAGMALATVAWAVMRRSEERIEFHEPTLVTAADEPFWRCLYQLLLSVERHELNLRQRVVVWDLGLSAKTLARLKRRFPWALFHTLDFSQLPEHVKPEKRTYAWKPVVIHRTMEIYGGKLLWLDSAAIIRGPWTEMTESIDQHGLYLLAGQSALRLRCDPAVVARLAVPEETMDQREFVSGLVGVDTRRPAVRVLLVEWQQLALDARDCPPRHAGNNPEQVLLTILVRQGVMSGELTVNSADIDISSSNPVRWVSSRNKVPMWLPVWADPFARAWYVIYKAGDRAVLRFKAASR
;
A
#
# COMPACT_ATOMS: atom_id res chain seq x y z
N MET A 1 14.67 -26.57 -2.96
CA MET A 1 13.40 -25.95 -3.41
C MET A 1 13.13 -24.53 -2.88
N ARG A 2 12.96 -24.25 -1.56
CA ARG A 2 12.62 -22.88 -1.09
C ARG A 2 13.81 -21.89 -1.14
N GLY A 3 15.02 -22.36 -0.88
CA GLY A 3 16.27 -21.57 -0.93
C GLY A 3 16.70 -21.21 -2.36
N GLU A 4 16.67 -22.16 -3.30
CA GLU A 4 17.01 -21.93 -4.70
C GLU A 4 16.14 -20.86 -5.36
N ARG A 5 14.85 -20.82 -4.98
CA ARG A 5 13.91 -19.81 -5.46
C ARG A 5 14.23 -18.40 -4.94
N ILE A 6 14.72 -18.28 -3.70
CA ILE A 6 15.16 -16.99 -3.13
C ILE A 6 16.41 -16.49 -3.86
N ILE A 7 17.36 -17.39 -4.13
CA ILE A 7 18.60 -17.06 -4.83
C ILE A 7 18.31 -16.65 -6.28
N ALA A 8 17.38 -17.32 -6.96
CA ALA A 8 16.94 -16.94 -8.31
C ALA A 8 16.27 -15.55 -8.34
N GLU A 9 15.30 -15.31 -7.45
CA GLU A 9 14.64 -13.99 -7.31
C GLU A 9 15.65 -12.86 -7.01
N TRP A 10 16.71 -13.15 -6.25
CA TRP A 10 17.78 -12.20 -5.97
C TRP A 10 18.67 -11.93 -7.19
N ARG A 11 19.11 -12.97 -7.92
CA ARG A 11 19.96 -12.83 -9.12
C ARG A 11 19.25 -12.04 -10.21
N ASP A 12 17.96 -12.29 -10.42
CA ASP A 12 17.15 -11.58 -11.41
C ASP A 12 17.03 -10.09 -11.05
N TRP A 13 16.80 -9.80 -9.76
CA TRP A 13 16.79 -8.42 -9.28
C TRP A 13 18.16 -7.74 -9.44
N TRP A 14 19.25 -8.38 -9.01
CA TRP A 14 20.59 -7.80 -9.09
C TRP A 14 20.98 -7.47 -10.54
N ARG A 15 20.66 -8.38 -11.47
CA ARG A 15 20.88 -8.16 -12.91
C ARG A 15 20.03 -7.02 -13.46
N GLY A 16 18.78 -6.89 -13.01
CA GLY A 16 17.87 -5.80 -13.40
C GLY A 16 18.15 -4.46 -12.72
N ALA A 17 18.88 -4.43 -11.61
CA ALA A 17 19.30 -3.19 -10.96
C ALA A 17 20.42 -2.54 -11.80
N GLY A 18 20.16 -1.37 -12.37
CA GLY A 18 21.18 -0.55 -13.03
C GLY A 18 22.28 -0.09 -12.05
N ALA A 19 23.35 0.54 -12.56
CA ALA A 19 24.51 0.95 -11.76
C ALA A 19 24.13 1.82 -10.55
N ALA A 20 23.20 2.77 -10.72
CA ALA A 20 22.70 3.60 -9.63
C ALA A 20 22.03 2.77 -8.51
N GLY A 21 21.16 1.81 -8.87
CA GLY A 21 20.50 0.94 -7.90
C GLY A 21 21.45 -0.01 -7.15
N ARG A 22 22.65 -0.25 -7.70
CA ARG A 22 23.67 -1.08 -7.04
C ARG A 22 24.59 -0.28 -6.12
N TRP A 23 24.90 0.97 -6.43
CA TRP A 23 25.99 1.69 -5.76
C TRP A 23 25.57 2.92 -4.96
N VAL A 24 24.42 3.55 -5.28
CA VAL A 24 23.95 4.73 -4.53
C VAL A 24 23.75 4.45 -3.03
N PRO A 25 23.15 3.32 -2.60
CA PRO A 25 22.99 3.04 -1.17
C PRO A 25 24.33 2.94 -0.43
N VAL A 26 25.33 2.30 -1.05
CA VAL A 26 26.69 2.20 -0.49
C VAL A 26 27.33 3.58 -0.39
N ALA A 27 27.21 4.40 -1.43
CA ALA A 27 27.71 5.78 -1.41
C ALA A 27 27.03 6.61 -0.32
N MET A 28 25.71 6.50 -0.13
CA MET A 28 24.99 7.17 0.96
C MET A 28 25.47 6.72 2.33
N GLY A 29 25.68 5.41 2.54
CA GLY A 29 26.24 4.88 3.77
C GLY A 29 27.66 5.40 4.05
N ALA A 30 28.51 5.46 3.02
CA ALA A 30 29.86 6.01 3.14
C ALA A 30 29.86 7.51 3.47
N VAL A 31 28.99 8.29 2.81
CA VAL A 31 28.80 9.72 3.10
C VAL A 31 28.32 9.92 4.53
N PHE A 32 27.35 9.13 5.00
CA PHE A 32 26.86 9.18 6.37
C PHE A 32 27.98 8.95 7.40
N LEU A 33 28.79 7.92 7.21
CA LEU A 33 29.94 7.64 8.10
C LEU A 33 30.99 8.75 8.01
N ALA A 34 31.34 9.22 6.81
CA ALA A 34 32.30 10.30 6.61
C ALA A 34 31.87 11.60 7.30
N LEU A 35 30.58 11.94 7.22
CA LEU A 35 30.03 13.11 7.92
C LEU A 35 30.19 12.98 9.44
N HIS A 36 29.88 11.81 10.03
CA HIS A 36 30.05 11.60 11.47
C HIS A 36 31.53 11.61 11.89
N THR A 37 32.43 11.15 11.02
CA THR A 37 33.89 11.28 11.23
C THR A 37 34.33 12.74 11.24
N VAL A 38 33.91 13.53 10.25
CA VAL A 38 34.28 14.96 10.13
C VAL A 38 33.70 15.78 11.28
N LEU A 39 32.50 15.44 11.75
CA LEU A 39 31.85 16.09 12.90
C LEU A 39 32.39 15.59 14.26
N GLY A 40 33.34 14.65 14.27
CA GLY A 40 34.00 14.16 15.48
C GLY A 40 33.13 13.25 16.37
N GLY A 41 31.99 12.77 15.87
CA GLY A 41 31.04 11.96 16.64
C GLY A 41 30.86 10.55 16.11
N LEU A 42 31.77 10.01 15.29
CA LEU A 42 31.69 8.63 14.81
C LEU A 42 31.77 7.63 15.97
N ARG A 43 30.79 6.73 16.03
CA ARG A 43 30.70 5.65 17.01
C ARG A 43 30.47 4.30 16.29
N GLY A 44 30.74 3.20 16.99
CA GLY A 44 30.61 1.85 16.41
C GLY A 44 29.19 1.47 15.98
N ASP A 45 28.18 2.02 16.65
CA ASP A 45 26.76 1.85 16.31
C ASP A 45 26.37 2.47 14.95
N HIS A 46 27.06 3.52 14.50
CA HIS A 46 26.85 4.08 13.15
C HIS A 46 27.23 3.10 12.06
N ALA A 47 28.35 2.39 12.23
CA ALA A 47 28.78 1.36 11.29
C ALA A 47 27.76 0.21 11.25
N TRP A 48 27.26 -0.23 12.41
CA TRP A 48 26.22 -1.25 12.48
C TRP A 48 24.90 -0.81 11.83
N LEU A 49 24.49 0.45 11.99
CA LEU A 49 23.31 1.01 11.36
C LEU A 49 23.40 0.98 9.82
N VAL A 50 24.54 1.43 9.28
CA VAL A 50 24.80 1.40 7.83
C VAL A 50 24.83 -0.04 7.31
N LEU A 51 25.53 -0.94 7.99
CA LEU A 51 25.59 -2.34 7.60
C LEU A 51 24.22 -3.01 7.62
N ALA A 52 23.40 -2.74 8.64
CA ALA A 52 22.03 -3.24 8.73
C ALA A 52 21.15 -2.70 7.60
N ALA A 53 21.24 -1.40 7.31
CA ALA A 53 20.49 -0.77 6.22
C ALA A 53 20.87 -1.35 4.85
N LEU A 54 22.17 -1.52 4.58
CA LEU A 54 22.66 -2.12 3.34
C LEU A 54 22.27 -3.61 3.26
N ALA A 55 22.38 -4.37 4.35
CA ALA A 55 21.97 -5.77 4.39
C ALA A 55 20.49 -5.93 4.03
N VAL A 56 19.61 -5.10 4.61
CA VAL A 56 18.17 -5.12 4.30
C VAL A 56 17.90 -4.71 2.85
N TYR A 57 18.61 -3.70 2.33
CA TYR A 57 18.46 -3.25 0.95
C TYR A 57 18.87 -4.35 -0.06
N TYR A 58 20.03 -4.98 0.16
CA TYR A 58 20.58 -5.98 -0.75
C TYR A 58 20.02 -7.39 -0.56
N ALA A 59 19.27 -7.68 0.49
CA ALA A 59 18.73 -9.03 0.72
C ALA A 59 17.54 -9.41 -0.19
N GLY A 60 17.20 -8.59 -1.19
CA GLY A 60 16.27 -8.93 -2.27
C GLY A 60 14.81 -8.46 -2.08
N PRO A 61 13.88 -8.87 -2.97
CA PRO A 61 12.52 -8.30 -3.03
C PRO A 61 11.69 -8.43 -1.74
N ARG A 62 11.83 -9.55 -1.01
CA ARG A 62 11.05 -9.80 0.22
C ARG A 62 11.50 -8.92 1.39
N LEU A 63 12.81 -8.72 1.55
CA LEU A 63 13.38 -7.90 2.63
C LEU A 63 13.34 -6.40 2.30
N ARG A 64 13.25 -6.02 1.02
CA ARG A 64 12.97 -4.62 0.63
C ARG A 64 11.62 -4.10 1.14
N ALA A 65 10.60 -4.95 1.27
CA ALA A 65 9.34 -4.54 1.90
C ALA A 65 9.53 -4.20 3.38
N ALA A 66 10.35 -4.98 4.11
CA ALA A 66 10.75 -4.67 5.48
C ALA A 66 11.63 -3.42 5.56
N GLY A 67 12.55 -3.24 4.60
CA GLY A 67 13.38 -2.02 4.51
C GLY A 67 12.57 -0.76 4.30
N ARG A 68 11.59 -0.76 3.39
CA ARG A 68 10.67 0.38 3.19
C ARG A 68 9.84 0.66 4.44
N PHE A 69 9.41 -0.38 5.15
CA PHE A 69 8.68 -0.24 6.40
C PHE A 69 9.53 0.38 7.52
N LEU A 70 10.82 0.00 7.62
CA LEU A 70 11.74 0.52 8.64
C LEU A 70 12.42 1.84 8.25
N LEU A 71 12.34 2.26 6.99
CA LEU A 71 12.98 3.49 6.50
C LEU A 71 12.64 4.72 7.35
N PRO A 72 11.36 4.97 7.74
CA PRO A 72 11.04 6.13 8.58
C PRO A 72 11.73 6.07 9.96
N LEU A 73 11.86 4.87 10.54
CA LEU A 73 12.60 4.68 11.80
C LEU A 73 14.09 4.99 11.63
N LEU A 74 14.71 4.55 10.54
CA LEU A 74 16.12 4.84 10.25
C LEU A 74 16.38 6.34 10.08
N ILE A 75 15.48 7.04 9.38
CA ILE A 75 15.54 8.51 9.24
C ILE A 75 15.42 9.17 10.62
N MET A 76 14.43 8.75 11.42
CA MET A 76 14.22 9.29 12.77
C MET A 76 15.47 9.12 13.65
N VAL A 77 16.02 7.90 13.72
CA VAL A 77 17.23 7.61 14.52
C VAL A 77 18.41 8.47 14.06
N THR A 78 18.58 8.63 12.74
CA THR A 78 19.65 9.46 12.16
C THR A 78 19.50 10.94 12.57
N VAL A 79 18.29 11.49 12.48
CA VAL A 79 18.04 12.89 12.85
C VAL A 79 18.28 13.10 14.35
N TYR A 80 17.75 12.22 15.19
CA TYR A 80 17.91 12.32 16.64
C TYR A 80 19.37 12.13 17.06
N ASP A 81 20.12 11.25 16.42
CA ASP A 81 21.54 11.11 16.73
C ASP A 81 22.35 12.36 16.33
N SER A 82 21.96 13.03 15.25
CA SER A 82 22.63 14.26 14.81
C SER A 82 22.43 15.45 15.75
N GLN A 83 21.49 15.39 16.70
CA GLN A 83 21.16 16.51 17.60
C GLN A 83 22.38 16.95 18.44
N GLN A 84 23.27 16.03 18.77
CA GLN A 84 24.45 16.28 19.59
C GLN A 84 25.39 17.36 19.01
N TYR A 85 25.33 17.61 17.69
CA TYR A 85 26.22 18.54 17.01
C TYR A 85 25.74 20.00 17.00
N TRP A 86 24.43 20.25 17.11
CA TRP A 86 23.85 21.58 16.87
C TRP A 86 22.70 21.96 17.78
N ALA A 87 22.02 20.99 18.41
CA ALA A 87 20.77 21.24 19.10
C ALA A 87 20.94 22.13 20.34
N LEU A 88 22.04 21.97 21.09
CA LEU A 88 22.35 22.83 22.25
C LEU A 88 22.64 24.28 21.85
N SER A 89 23.20 24.51 20.66
CA SER A 89 23.54 25.84 20.15
C SER A 89 22.34 26.58 19.58
N LEU A 90 21.33 25.85 19.10
CA LEU A 90 20.17 26.42 18.40
C LEU A 90 18.87 26.42 19.23
N ARG A 91 18.84 25.72 20.38
CA ARG A 91 17.63 25.67 21.22
C ARG A 91 17.31 27.02 21.85
N ALA A 92 16.02 27.26 22.04
CA ALA A 92 15.51 28.40 22.80
C ALA A 92 15.81 28.28 24.31
N THR A 93 15.44 29.31 25.06
CA THR A 93 15.54 29.31 26.53
C THR A 93 14.63 28.26 27.15
N VAL A 94 15.16 27.57 28.16
CA VAL A 94 14.45 26.50 28.87
C VAL A 94 13.33 27.07 29.74
N ASN A 95 12.15 26.47 29.63
CA ASN A 95 10.95 26.83 30.39
C ASN A 95 10.79 25.87 31.57
N VAL A 96 11.00 26.38 32.79
CA VAL A 96 10.87 25.61 34.03
C VAL A 96 9.52 25.89 34.70
N ALA A 97 9.25 27.15 35.06
CA ALA A 97 8.04 27.53 35.80
C ALA A 97 6.75 27.43 34.98
N GLY A 98 6.80 27.70 33.67
CA GLY A 98 5.61 27.74 32.80
C GLY A 98 4.85 26.40 32.75
N PRO A 99 5.49 25.28 32.36
CA PRO A 99 4.86 23.96 32.34
C PRO A 99 4.27 23.56 33.69
N HIS A 100 5.02 23.77 34.77
CA HIS A 100 4.59 23.46 36.14
C HIS A 100 3.35 24.27 36.55
N ALA A 101 3.35 25.58 36.28
CA ALA A 101 2.21 26.45 36.60
C ALA A 101 0.95 26.06 35.80
N LEU A 102 1.12 25.68 34.53
CA LEU A 102 0.02 25.20 33.69
C LEU A 102 -0.56 23.88 34.21
N GLU A 103 0.30 22.93 34.62
CA GLU A 103 -0.14 21.69 35.24
C GLU A 103 -0.93 21.95 36.53
N LEU A 104 -0.44 22.81 37.42
CA LEU A 104 -1.17 23.18 38.64
C LEU A 104 -2.54 23.81 38.34
N ALA A 105 -2.61 24.69 37.34
CA ALA A 105 -3.84 25.37 36.97
C ALA A 105 -4.91 24.42 36.42
N LEU A 106 -4.51 23.39 35.67
CA LEU A 106 -5.44 22.47 34.99
C LEU A 106 -5.71 21.18 35.78
N PHE A 107 -4.68 20.64 36.44
CA PHE A 107 -4.66 19.31 37.06
C PHE A 107 -4.11 19.31 38.48
N GLY A 108 -4.04 20.47 39.14
CA GLY A 108 -3.59 20.58 40.53
C GLY A 108 -4.41 19.68 41.47
N VAL A 109 -3.70 18.94 42.32
CA VAL A 109 -4.27 18.06 43.34
C VAL A 109 -4.13 18.73 44.70
N ARG A 110 -5.21 18.73 45.49
CA ARG A 110 -5.15 19.20 46.88
C ARG A 110 -4.44 18.17 47.74
N ASP A 111 -3.39 18.59 48.41
CA ASP A 111 -2.64 17.80 49.39
C ASP A 111 -2.58 18.60 50.70
N GLY A 112 -3.54 18.32 51.59
CA GLY A 112 -3.83 19.17 52.76
C GLY A 112 -4.26 20.59 52.35
N ASP A 113 -3.57 21.59 52.89
CA ASP A 113 -3.80 23.02 52.62
C ASP A 113 -3.08 23.53 51.35
N ALA A 114 -2.22 22.70 50.75
CA ALA A 114 -1.46 23.05 49.55
C ALA A 114 -2.08 22.42 48.29
N VAL A 115 -1.79 23.03 47.13
CA VAL A 115 -2.08 22.45 45.81
C VAL A 115 -0.75 22.08 45.17
N THR A 116 -0.61 20.81 44.79
CA THR A 116 0.59 20.27 44.15
C THR A 116 0.26 19.68 42.79
N THR A 117 1.30 19.40 41.99
CA THR A 117 1.13 18.72 40.71
C THR A 117 0.81 17.24 40.95
N LEU A 118 0.10 16.61 40.01
CA LEU A 118 -0.24 15.19 40.13
C LEU A 118 1.03 14.32 40.20
N SER A 119 2.08 14.67 39.47
CA SER A 119 3.36 13.94 39.46
C SER A 119 4.04 13.96 40.83
N ALA A 120 4.05 15.13 41.49
CA ALA A 120 4.61 15.29 42.83
C ALA A 120 3.77 14.55 43.89
N TRP A 121 2.43 14.65 43.81
CA TRP A 121 1.53 13.89 44.68
C TRP A 121 1.73 12.37 44.55
N LEU A 122 1.96 11.87 43.32
CA LEU A 122 2.24 10.45 43.10
C LEU A 122 3.59 10.00 43.68
N GLN A 123 4.55 10.91 43.91
CA GLN A 123 5.82 10.53 44.55
C GLN A 123 5.65 10.15 46.03
N THR A 124 4.55 10.56 46.67
CA THR A 124 4.19 10.12 48.04
C THR A 124 3.21 8.93 48.06
N HIS A 125 2.74 8.50 46.90
CA HIS A 125 1.74 7.42 46.75
C HIS A 125 2.26 6.29 45.85
N THR A 126 3.45 5.79 46.17
CA THR A 126 4.15 4.75 45.39
C THR A 126 3.85 3.34 45.91
N HIS A 127 3.93 2.35 45.01
CA HIS A 127 3.72 0.95 45.35
C HIS A 127 4.54 0.04 44.42
N ALA A 128 5.15 -1.02 44.96
CA ALA A 128 6.06 -1.91 44.21
C ALA A 128 5.42 -2.51 42.95
N LEU A 129 4.15 -2.92 43.01
CA LEU A 129 3.43 -3.39 41.82
C LEU A 129 3.29 -2.30 40.73
N LEU A 130 3.04 -1.05 41.14
CA LEU A 130 2.94 0.07 40.21
C LEU A 130 4.32 0.42 39.64
N ASP A 131 5.38 0.35 40.44
CA ASP A 131 6.75 0.53 39.97
C ASP A 131 7.10 -0.48 38.88
N LEU A 132 6.76 -1.77 39.09
CA LEU A 132 6.96 -2.82 38.09
C LEU A 132 6.14 -2.56 36.81
N VAL A 133 4.83 -2.37 36.95
CA VAL A 133 3.91 -2.26 35.80
C VAL A 133 4.20 -0.99 35.00
N CYS A 134 4.40 0.14 35.68
CA CYS A 134 4.69 1.41 35.02
C CYS A 134 6.07 1.39 34.37
N GLY A 135 7.09 0.83 35.03
CA GLY A 135 8.42 0.68 34.44
C GLY A 135 8.41 -0.17 33.16
N VAL A 136 7.73 -1.33 33.18
CA VAL A 136 7.58 -2.18 31.98
C VAL A 136 6.84 -1.43 30.87
N ALA A 137 5.71 -0.80 31.18
CA ALA A 137 4.90 -0.11 30.17
C ALA A 137 5.67 1.06 29.53
N TYR A 138 6.38 1.83 30.36
CA TYR A 138 7.17 2.97 29.93
C TYR A 138 8.35 2.54 29.05
N LEU A 139 9.04 1.44 29.38
CA LEU A 139 10.09 0.85 28.55
C LEU A 139 9.56 0.29 27.20
N ALA A 140 8.35 -0.26 27.20
CA ALA A 140 7.83 -1.03 26.07
C ALA A 140 7.23 -0.20 24.93
N PHE A 141 7.12 1.13 25.05
CA PHE A 141 6.36 1.95 24.10
C PHE A 141 6.84 1.85 22.65
N VAL A 142 8.15 1.95 22.38
CA VAL A 142 8.71 1.81 21.03
C VAL A 142 8.61 0.36 20.51
N PRO A 143 9.06 -0.68 21.24
CA PRO A 143 8.91 -2.06 20.80
C PRO A 143 7.46 -2.43 20.48
N VAL A 144 6.52 -2.07 21.35
CA VAL A 144 5.09 -2.35 21.13
C VAL A 144 4.60 -1.63 19.88
N PHE A 145 4.92 -0.35 19.69
CA PHE A 145 4.56 0.41 18.49
C PHE A 145 5.05 -0.28 17.21
N LEU A 146 6.33 -0.66 17.16
CA LEU A 146 6.93 -1.33 16.01
C LEU A 146 6.28 -2.69 15.73
N LEU A 147 6.02 -3.47 16.78
CA LEU A 147 5.39 -4.78 16.66
C LEU A 147 3.96 -4.69 16.14
N VAL A 148 3.15 -3.74 16.63
CA VAL A 148 1.76 -3.59 16.15
C VAL A 148 1.69 -3.00 14.75
N ALA A 149 2.59 -2.08 14.40
CA ALA A 149 2.73 -1.57 13.04
C ALA A 149 3.13 -2.70 12.06
N ALA A 150 4.10 -3.53 12.44
CA ALA A 150 4.52 -4.70 11.67
C ALA A 150 3.39 -5.74 11.55
N TRP A 151 2.63 -5.97 12.62
CA TRP A 151 1.46 -6.84 12.62
C TRP A 151 0.41 -6.35 11.60
N TRP A 152 0.08 -5.06 11.58
CA TRP A 152 -0.86 -4.52 10.61
C TRP A 152 -0.34 -4.63 9.17
N ARG A 153 0.95 -4.37 8.95
CA ARG A 153 1.54 -4.37 7.60
C ARG A 153 1.78 -5.76 7.03
N PHE A 154 2.34 -6.67 7.81
CA PHE A 154 2.83 -7.96 7.30
C PHE A 154 1.90 -9.12 7.61
N VAL A 155 1.20 -9.09 8.75
CA VAL A 155 0.28 -10.17 9.15
C VAL A 155 -1.13 -9.89 8.65
N LYS A 156 -1.70 -8.73 9.01
CA LYS A 156 -3.05 -8.33 8.58
C LYS A 156 -3.10 -7.80 7.15
N LYS A 157 -1.98 -7.30 6.63
CA LYS A 157 -1.84 -6.73 5.27
C LYS A 157 -2.90 -5.65 4.99
N ILE A 158 -3.13 -4.78 5.97
CA ILE A 158 -4.14 -3.73 5.87
C ILE A 158 -3.62 -2.67 4.88
N PRO A 159 -4.40 -2.29 3.85
CA PRO A 159 -4.04 -1.17 2.97
C PRO A 159 -3.78 0.10 3.80
N GLY A 160 -2.69 0.81 3.49
CA GLY A 160 -2.27 2.01 4.25
C GLY A 160 -1.47 1.72 5.53
N ALA A 161 -1.29 0.46 5.96
CA ALA A 161 -0.55 0.17 7.20
C ALA A 161 0.93 0.61 7.18
N GLU A 162 1.51 0.88 6.02
CA GLU A 162 2.84 1.49 5.89
C GLU A 162 2.87 2.97 6.30
N GLY A 163 1.75 3.68 6.22
CA GLY A 163 1.59 5.05 6.70
C GLY A 163 1.77 5.20 8.21
N VAL A 164 1.61 4.13 8.99
CA VAL A 164 1.82 4.14 10.45
C VAL A 164 3.26 4.55 10.82
N MET A 165 4.25 3.99 10.11
CA MET A 165 5.66 4.28 10.35
C MET A 165 6.02 5.71 9.90
N TRP A 166 5.40 6.19 8.84
CA TRP A 166 5.56 7.57 8.39
C TRP A 166 4.91 8.58 9.35
N ALA A 167 3.72 8.28 9.87
CA ALA A 167 3.08 9.09 10.89
C ALA A 167 3.92 9.16 12.17
N MET A 168 4.56 8.05 12.56
CA MET A 168 5.53 8.04 13.67
C MET A 168 6.71 8.96 13.41
N LEU A 169 7.30 8.92 12.21
CA LEU A 169 8.40 9.82 11.84
C LEU A 169 7.95 11.27 11.94
N TRP A 170 6.80 11.64 11.34
CA TRP A 170 6.31 13.02 11.36
C TRP A 170 6.00 13.51 12.77
N LEU A 171 5.40 12.66 13.61
CA LEU A 171 5.19 12.95 15.02
C LEU A 171 6.52 13.26 15.73
N ASN A 172 7.55 12.43 15.54
CA ASN A 172 8.86 12.63 16.16
C ASN A 172 9.56 13.89 15.65
N LEU A 173 9.57 14.14 14.33
CA LEU A 173 10.18 15.33 13.77
C LEU A 173 9.49 16.62 14.25
N ALA A 174 8.16 16.63 14.31
CA ALA A 174 7.43 17.78 14.81
C ALA A 174 7.63 17.98 16.32
N ALA A 175 7.69 16.90 17.11
CA ALA A 175 8.00 16.97 18.53
C ALA A 175 9.41 17.53 18.76
N TYR A 176 10.37 17.11 17.95
CA TYR A 176 11.73 17.61 17.99
C TYR A 176 11.80 19.12 17.67
N VAL A 177 11.08 19.59 16.65
CA VAL A 177 10.99 21.03 16.34
C VAL A 177 10.36 21.81 17.50
N ILE A 178 9.28 21.30 18.10
CA ILE A 178 8.66 21.95 19.26
C ILE A 178 9.64 21.99 20.43
N TRP A 179 10.37 20.92 20.70
CA TRP A 179 11.38 20.88 21.74
C TRP A 179 12.47 21.94 21.54
N MET A 180 12.89 22.21 20.29
CA MET A 180 13.86 23.28 20.02
C MET A 180 13.31 24.68 20.32
N ILE A 181 12.04 24.91 20.02
CA ILE A 181 11.38 26.23 20.17
C ILE A 181 10.90 26.45 21.62
N TYR A 182 10.50 25.37 22.29
CA TYR A 182 9.95 25.38 23.64
C TYR A 182 10.54 24.20 24.44
N PRO A 183 11.84 24.26 24.80
CA PRO A 183 12.41 23.26 25.69
C PRO A 183 11.79 23.43 27.08
N ALA A 184 11.26 22.33 27.62
CA ALA A 184 10.46 22.33 28.85
C ALA A 184 11.07 21.38 29.88
N ALA A 185 11.16 21.85 31.13
CA ALA A 185 11.67 21.03 32.23
C ALA A 185 10.63 20.00 32.69
N PRO A 186 11.05 18.75 32.94
CA PRO A 186 10.18 17.70 33.49
C PRO A 186 9.91 17.92 34.99
N PRO A 187 8.92 17.23 35.58
CA PRO A 187 8.57 17.40 37.00
C PRO A 187 9.69 17.05 37.97
N TRP A 188 10.41 15.94 37.76
CA TRP A 188 11.56 15.58 38.61
C TRP A 188 12.62 16.69 38.69
N TYR A 189 12.79 17.45 37.60
CA TYR A 189 13.73 18.56 37.57
C TYR A 189 13.24 19.71 38.47
N ALA A 190 11.96 20.06 38.38
CA ALA A 190 11.35 21.09 39.22
C ALA A 190 11.41 20.72 40.71
N ASP A 191 11.22 19.43 41.03
CA ASP A 191 11.31 18.92 42.40
C ASP A 191 12.73 19.06 42.99
N HIS A 192 13.77 18.80 42.19
CA HIS A 192 15.17 18.83 42.65
C HIS A 192 15.82 20.22 42.59
N TYR A 193 15.51 21.01 41.56
CA TYR A 193 16.20 22.28 41.29
C TYR A 193 15.31 23.52 41.51
N GLY A 194 14.02 23.32 41.81
CA GLY A 194 13.05 24.39 41.97
C GLY A 194 12.62 25.03 40.64
N LEU A 195 11.83 26.09 40.74
CA LEU A 195 11.23 26.79 39.58
C LEU A 195 12.07 27.97 39.07
N GLY A 196 13.32 28.08 39.52
CA GLY A 196 14.25 29.14 39.14
C GLY A 196 14.78 29.02 37.70
N PRO A 197 15.75 29.86 37.31
CA PRO A 197 16.43 29.74 36.02
C PRO A 197 17.02 28.34 35.81
N ALA A 198 16.93 27.83 34.58
CA ALA A 198 17.36 26.46 34.29
C ALA A 198 18.88 26.27 34.47
N VAL A 199 19.24 25.31 35.31
CA VAL A 199 20.57 24.74 35.48
C VAL A 199 20.89 23.85 34.27
N LEU A 200 21.55 24.41 33.26
CA LEU A 200 21.84 23.71 32.01
C LEU A 200 22.81 22.52 32.16
N THR A 201 23.52 22.43 33.28
CA THR A 201 24.45 21.36 33.65
C THR A 201 23.81 20.27 34.52
N ALA A 202 22.48 20.29 34.71
CA ALA A 202 21.80 19.29 35.51
C ALA A 202 22.02 17.88 34.96
N ALA A 203 22.33 16.95 35.86
CA ALA A 203 22.61 15.58 35.48
C ALA A 203 21.31 14.89 35.02
N PRO A 204 21.36 14.04 33.99
CA PRO A 204 20.23 13.19 33.63
C PRO A 204 19.88 12.23 34.76
N GLU A 205 18.59 12.03 34.99
CA GLU A 205 18.09 11.21 36.09
C GLU A 205 17.00 10.24 35.63
N ALA A 206 17.00 9.04 36.21
CA ALA A 206 15.94 8.05 36.04
C ALA A 206 14.65 8.42 36.79
N ALA A 207 14.66 9.47 37.63
CA ALA A 207 13.51 9.94 38.40
C ALA A 207 12.79 8.79 39.13
N GLY A 208 11.46 8.74 39.06
CA GLY A 208 10.67 7.67 39.68
C GLY A 208 10.95 6.27 39.10
N ALA A 209 11.53 6.17 37.90
CA ALA A 209 11.93 4.90 37.30
C ALA A 209 13.12 4.24 38.02
N ALA A 210 13.86 4.97 38.85
CA ALA A 210 14.88 4.38 39.73
C ALA A 210 14.28 3.33 40.70
N ARG A 211 12.99 3.46 41.06
CA ARG A 211 12.30 2.46 41.88
C ARG A 211 12.12 1.12 41.16
N PHE A 212 11.91 1.15 39.83
CA PHE A 212 11.84 -0.06 39.01
C PHE A 212 13.20 -0.78 38.97
N ASP A 213 14.26 -0.02 38.74
CA ASP A 213 15.64 -0.52 38.73
C ASP A 213 15.98 -1.19 40.08
N ALA A 214 15.67 -0.51 41.19
CA ALA A 214 15.85 -1.05 42.54
C ALA A 214 15.02 -2.31 42.81
N LEU A 215 13.75 -2.35 42.37
CA LEU A 215 12.87 -3.49 42.57
C LEU A 215 13.37 -4.77 41.88
N LEU A 216 13.98 -4.63 40.71
CA LEU A 216 14.49 -5.76 39.92
C LEU A 216 15.99 -6.05 40.12
N GLY A 217 16.70 -5.17 40.83
CA GLY A 217 18.15 -5.26 40.98
C GLY A 217 18.92 -5.06 39.66
N VAL A 218 18.42 -4.15 38.82
CA VAL A 218 19.00 -3.80 37.50
C VAL A 218 19.32 -2.31 37.43
N THR A 219 20.05 -1.87 36.41
CA THR A 219 20.42 -0.45 36.18
C THR A 219 19.90 0.08 34.84
N TRP A 220 18.83 -0.49 34.31
CA TRP A 220 18.37 -0.21 32.95
C TRP A 220 17.99 1.26 32.72
N PHE A 221 17.15 1.84 33.59
CA PHE A 221 16.76 3.24 33.44
C PHE A 221 17.92 4.18 33.78
N ALA A 222 18.68 3.88 34.83
CA ALA A 222 19.87 4.64 35.18
C ALA A 222 20.86 4.74 33.99
N ASP A 223 21.21 3.59 33.38
CA ASP A 223 22.15 3.53 32.26
C ASP A 223 21.59 4.15 30.97
N TYR A 224 20.27 4.06 30.77
CA TYR A 224 19.60 4.65 29.62
C TYR A 224 19.59 6.19 29.69
N TYR A 225 19.15 6.75 30.83
CA TYR A 225 19.06 8.20 31.00
C TYR A 225 20.42 8.86 31.15
N ALA A 226 21.42 8.20 31.76
CA ALA A 226 22.78 8.73 31.87
C ALA A 226 23.43 9.06 30.51
N LYS A 227 22.97 8.42 29.42
CA LYS A 227 23.46 8.68 28.06
C LYS A 227 22.77 9.86 27.39
N ASN A 228 21.65 10.34 27.93
CA ASN A 228 20.92 11.45 27.35
C ASN A 228 21.58 12.77 27.72
N THR A 229 22.09 13.51 26.75
CA THR A 229 22.78 14.79 26.97
C THR A 229 21.82 15.95 27.24
N ASN A 230 20.51 15.70 27.25
CA ASN A 230 19.50 16.73 27.37
C ASN A 230 18.28 16.30 28.20
N VAL A 231 18.09 17.02 29.31
CA VAL A 231 17.04 16.75 30.30
C VAL A 231 15.75 17.56 30.06
N PHE A 232 15.78 18.59 29.21
CA PHE A 232 14.70 19.56 29.03
C PHE A 232 13.78 19.25 27.85
N GLY A 233 13.34 17.99 27.78
CA GLY A 233 12.56 17.42 26.66
C GLY A 233 11.12 17.03 27.01
N ALA A 234 10.51 17.65 28.03
CA ALA A 234 9.23 17.18 28.56
C ALA A 234 8.06 17.37 27.57
N ILE A 235 7.99 18.53 26.89
CA ILE A 235 6.90 18.89 25.96
C ILE A 235 7.38 18.80 24.50
N PRO A 236 6.63 18.12 23.60
CA PRO A 236 5.50 17.22 23.90
C PRO A 236 5.98 15.81 24.30
N SER A 237 5.18 15.08 25.09
CA SER A 237 5.54 13.72 25.50
C SER A 237 5.43 12.71 24.35
N LEU A 238 6.56 12.22 23.86
CA LEU A 238 6.61 11.19 22.81
C LEU A 238 6.13 9.82 23.28
N HIS A 239 6.32 9.46 24.56
CA HIS A 239 5.79 8.23 25.14
C HIS A 239 4.26 8.16 24.99
N VAL A 240 3.58 9.24 25.39
CA VAL A 240 2.12 9.35 25.27
C VAL A 240 1.71 9.53 23.81
N GLY A 241 2.38 10.41 23.07
CA GLY A 241 2.07 10.68 21.67
C GLY A 241 2.13 9.44 20.77
N GLN A 242 3.20 8.64 20.88
CA GLN A 242 3.36 7.43 20.04
C GLN A 242 2.36 6.34 20.40
N THR A 243 2.11 6.10 21.69
CA THR A 243 1.12 5.08 22.10
C THR A 243 -0.31 5.50 21.76
N PHE A 244 -0.63 6.79 21.87
CA PHE A 244 -1.90 7.33 21.41
C PHE A 244 -2.04 7.23 19.88
N LEU A 245 -0.98 7.52 19.12
CA LEU A 245 -0.96 7.33 17.67
C LEU A 245 -1.26 5.87 17.28
N ALA A 246 -0.66 4.90 17.98
CA ALA A 246 -0.98 3.49 17.78
C ALA A 246 -2.46 3.18 18.09
N ALA A 247 -3.02 3.77 19.16
CA ALA A 247 -4.45 3.63 19.45
C ALA A 247 -5.33 4.20 18.32
N LEU A 248 -5.05 5.39 17.79
CA LEU A 248 -5.79 5.97 16.66
C LEU A 248 -5.81 5.03 15.44
N PHE A 249 -4.65 4.46 15.08
CA PHE A 249 -4.58 3.47 14.00
C PHE A 249 -5.31 2.15 14.34
N ALA A 250 -5.26 1.68 15.58
CA ALA A 250 -6.00 0.50 16.03
C ALA A 250 -7.52 0.67 15.83
N TRP A 251 -8.05 1.85 16.14
CA TRP A 251 -9.45 2.22 15.90
C TRP A 251 -9.76 2.31 14.41
N ARG A 252 -8.91 2.98 13.62
CA ARG A 252 -9.07 3.09 12.16
C ARG A 252 -9.07 1.74 11.44
N PHE A 253 -8.20 0.83 11.87
CA PHE A 253 -8.05 -0.51 11.31
C PHE A 253 -8.98 -1.54 11.94
N ARG A 254 -9.77 -1.15 12.94
CA ARG A 254 -10.67 -2.02 13.71
C ARG A 254 -9.95 -3.27 14.26
N SER A 255 -8.67 -3.13 14.63
CA SER A 255 -7.79 -4.21 15.08
C SER A 255 -7.04 -3.77 16.33
N LEU A 256 -7.06 -4.57 17.40
CA LEU A 256 -6.38 -4.31 18.68
C LEU A 256 -6.86 -3.04 19.43
N ARG A 257 -8.09 -2.57 19.18
CA ARG A 257 -8.66 -1.34 19.78
C ARG A 257 -8.52 -1.27 21.30
N ILE A 258 -9.04 -2.28 21.99
CA ILE A 258 -9.04 -2.32 23.46
C ILE A 258 -7.61 -2.40 24.00
N VAL A 259 -6.77 -3.23 23.38
CA VAL A 259 -5.37 -3.43 23.81
C VAL A 259 -4.57 -2.15 23.66
N MET A 260 -4.68 -1.45 22.51
CA MET A 260 -3.91 -0.22 22.26
C MET A 260 -4.44 0.98 23.03
N THR A 261 -5.76 1.09 23.23
CA THR A 261 -6.31 2.11 24.12
C THR A 261 -5.87 1.88 25.56
N GLY A 262 -5.94 0.64 26.06
CA GLY A 262 -5.46 0.31 27.41
C GLY A 262 -3.97 0.57 27.58
N PHE A 263 -3.15 0.21 26.59
CA PHE A 263 -1.70 0.45 26.63
C PHE A 263 -1.35 1.94 26.62
N TRP A 264 -2.01 2.75 25.79
CA TRP A 264 -1.84 4.20 25.81
C TRP A 264 -2.19 4.82 27.17
N LEU A 265 -3.35 4.47 27.73
CA LEU A 265 -3.76 4.97 29.06
C LEU A 265 -2.76 4.56 30.14
N LEU A 266 -2.24 3.32 30.07
CA LEU A 266 -1.21 2.85 30.99
C LEU A 266 0.09 3.64 30.85
N VAL A 267 0.56 3.92 29.64
CA VAL A 267 1.78 4.71 29.42
C VAL A 267 1.60 6.16 29.85
N MET A 268 0.43 6.77 29.63
CA MET A 268 0.10 8.10 30.12
C MET A 268 0.13 8.17 31.66
N PHE A 269 -0.46 7.18 32.33
CA PHE A 269 -0.35 7.07 33.78
C PHE A 269 1.10 6.87 34.22
N SER A 270 1.81 5.94 33.58
CA SER A 270 3.20 5.61 33.90
C SER A 270 4.12 6.83 33.78
N SER A 271 3.93 7.67 32.76
CA SER A 271 4.76 8.86 32.54
C SER A 271 4.66 9.89 33.67
N VAL A 272 3.49 10.02 34.28
CA VAL A 272 3.24 10.92 35.41
C VAL A 272 3.68 10.27 36.73
N TYR A 273 3.35 8.99 36.93
CA TYR A 273 3.73 8.21 38.12
C TYR A 273 5.26 8.09 38.31
N LEU A 274 5.99 7.88 37.21
CA LEU A 274 7.45 7.81 37.21
C LEU A 274 8.12 9.19 37.23
N ASN A 275 7.34 10.27 37.38
CA ASN A 275 7.81 11.65 37.48
C ASN A 275 8.59 12.15 36.26
N HIS A 276 8.31 11.63 35.06
CA HIS A 276 8.99 12.07 33.83
C HIS A 276 8.22 13.13 33.06
N HIS A 277 6.91 13.22 33.24
CA HIS A 277 6.04 14.13 32.50
C HIS A 277 4.89 14.65 33.35
N TYR A 278 4.47 15.87 33.07
CA TYR A 278 3.18 16.41 33.49
C TYR A 278 2.06 15.88 32.58
N LEU A 279 0.79 15.96 33.01
CA LEU A 279 -0.35 15.63 32.14
C LEU A 279 -0.43 16.55 30.93
N VAL A 280 -0.09 17.83 31.08
CA VAL A 280 -0.05 18.79 29.96
C VAL A 280 0.91 18.36 28.85
N ASP A 281 2.03 17.74 29.20
CA ASP A 281 3.00 17.19 28.24
C ASP A 281 2.38 16.07 27.40
N GLY A 282 1.62 15.19 28.09
CA GLY A 282 0.88 14.09 27.48
C GLY A 282 -0.19 14.58 26.53
N LEU A 283 -0.96 15.61 26.93
CA LEU A 283 -1.99 16.22 26.08
C LEU A 283 -1.39 16.88 24.84
N ALA A 284 -0.25 17.57 24.97
CA ALA A 284 0.48 18.13 23.84
C ALA A 284 0.94 17.02 22.87
N GLY A 285 1.44 15.90 23.40
CA GLY A 285 1.78 14.70 22.62
C GLY A 285 0.59 14.10 21.87
N MET A 286 -0.57 14.01 22.51
CA MET A 286 -1.81 13.51 21.90
C MET A 286 -2.33 14.45 20.80
N ALA A 287 -2.30 15.76 21.04
CA ALA A 287 -2.69 16.76 20.03
C ALA A 287 -1.82 16.63 18.78
N LEU A 288 -0.50 16.54 18.96
CA LEU A 288 0.44 16.39 17.85
C LEU A 288 0.27 15.06 17.12
N ALA A 289 0.07 13.96 17.86
CA ALA A 289 -0.23 12.65 17.29
C ALA A 289 -1.52 12.65 16.46
N THR A 290 -2.55 13.38 16.90
CA THR A 290 -3.80 13.55 16.16
C THR A 290 -3.57 14.26 14.83
N VAL A 291 -2.75 15.33 14.83
CA VAL A 291 -2.38 16.05 13.61
C VAL A 291 -1.61 15.13 12.65
N ALA A 292 -0.58 14.43 13.15
CA ALA A 292 0.20 13.49 12.34
C ALA A 292 -0.67 12.39 11.73
N TRP A 293 -1.59 11.82 12.52
CA TRP A 293 -2.57 10.84 12.04
C TRP A 293 -3.52 11.42 10.98
N ALA A 294 -4.04 12.62 11.19
CA ALA A 294 -4.98 13.26 10.27
C ALA A 294 -4.32 13.60 8.92
N VAL A 295 -3.08 14.11 8.94
CA VAL A 295 -2.28 14.36 7.72
C VAL A 295 -2.07 13.05 6.96
N MET A 296 -1.67 11.98 7.66
CA MET A 296 -1.45 10.70 7.01
C MET A 296 -2.72 10.14 6.39
N ARG A 297 -3.83 10.17 7.12
CA ARG A 297 -5.14 9.74 6.60
C ARG A 297 -5.51 10.50 5.33
N ARG A 298 -5.31 11.82 5.29
CA ARG A 298 -5.65 12.66 4.13
C ARG A 298 -4.75 12.36 2.93
N SER A 299 -3.46 12.05 3.16
CA SER A 299 -2.56 11.61 2.08
C SER A 299 -2.91 10.23 1.53
N GLU A 300 -3.40 9.32 2.38
CA GLU A 300 -3.87 7.99 1.96
C GLU A 300 -5.20 8.06 1.17
N GLU A 301 -6.13 8.92 1.61
CA GLU A 301 -7.37 9.21 0.88
C GLU A 301 -7.11 9.94 -0.45
N ARG A 302 -5.98 10.64 -0.55
CA ARG A 302 -5.44 11.24 -1.78
C ARG A 302 -4.49 10.33 -2.55
N ILE A 303 -4.42 9.03 -2.26
CA ILE A 303 -3.91 8.09 -3.25
C ILE A 303 -4.94 8.11 -4.39
N GLU A 304 -4.76 9.07 -5.30
CA GLU A 304 -5.28 8.96 -6.65
C GLU A 304 -4.82 7.60 -7.12
N PHE A 305 -5.77 6.68 -7.25
CA PHE A 305 -5.50 5.46 -7.98
C PHE A 305 -4.84 5.89 -9.28
N HIS A 306 -3.65 5.39 -9.51
CA HIS A 306 -2.97 5.61 -10.76
C HIS A 306 -3.89 5.11 -11.86
N GLU A 307 -3.75 5.66 -13.05
CA GLU A 307 -4.38 5.09 -14.22
C GLU A 307 -3.60 3.82 -14.65
N PRO A 308 -4.24 2.84 -15.31
CA PRO A 308 -5.67 2.78 -15.67
C PRO A 308 -6.55 2.13 -14.59
N THR A 309 -7.84 2.50 -14.57
CA THR A 309 -8.85 1.73 -13.82
C THR A 309 -8.96 0.33 -14.42
N LEU A 310 -8.65 -0.71 -13.63
CA LEU A 310 -8.78 -2.11 -14.04
C LEU A 310 -10.25 -2.54 -13.91
N VAL A 311 -10.80 -3.08 -14.99
CA VAL A 311 -12.20 -3.48 -15.11
C VAL A 311 -12.26 -4.96 -15.43
N THR A 312 -13.13 -5.69 -14.74
CA THR A 312 -13.43 -7.09 -15.04
C THR A 312 -14.88 -7.41 -14.69
N ALA A 313 -15.38 -8.57 -15.12
CA ALA A 313 -16.69 -9.05 -14.77
C ALA A 313 -16.75 -10.58 -14.68
N ALA A 314 -17.67 -11.10 -13.87
CA ALA A 314 -17.92 -12.54 -13.79
C ALA A 314 -19.36 -12.84 -13.36
N ASP A 315 -19.87 -13.96 -13.87
CA ASP A 315 -21.04 -14.67 -13.36
C ASP A 315 -20.58 -15.84 -12.45
N GLU A 316 -21.52 -16.63 -11.94
CA GLU A 316 -21.21 -17.74 -11.04
C GLU A 316 -20.22 -18.76 -11.67
N PRO A 317 -20.40 -19.30 -12.89
CA PRO A 317 -19.42 -20.21 -13.49
C PRO A 317 -17.96 -19.70 -13.51
N PHE A 318 -17.76 -18.38 -13.65
CA PHE A 318 -16.43 -17.77 -13.72
C PHE A 318 -15.91 -17.20 -12.38
N TRP A 319 -16.60 -17.42 -11.25
CA TRP A 319 -16.16 -16.87 -9.95
C TRP A 319 -14.75 -17.30 -9.55
N ARG A 320 -14.34 -18.54 -9.88
CA ARG A 320 -12.99 -19.05 -9.60
C ARG A 320 -11.92 -18.40 -10.47
N CYS A 321 -12.28 -18.03 -11.71
CA CYS A 321 -11.40 -17.28 -12.60
C CYS A 321 -11.18 -15.88 -12.02
N LEU A 322 -12.27 -15.17 -11.69
CA LEU A 322 -12.21 -13.86 -11.04
C LEU A 322 -11.35 -13.89 -9.77
N TYR A 323 -11.51 -14.92 -8.93
CA TYR A 323 -10.69 -15.09 -7.73
C TYR A 323 -9.19 -15.17 -8.06
N GLN A 324 -8.78 -15.88 -9.12
CA GLN A 324 -7.37 -15.92 -9.54
C GLN A 324 -6.87 -14.58 -10.08
N LEU A 325 -7.69 -13.88 -10.86
CA LEU A 325 -7.35 -12.54 -11.36
C LEU A 325 -7.08 -11.59 -10.18
N LEU A 326 -7.98 -11.53 -9.20
CA LEU A 326 -7.82 -10.68 -8.01
C LEU A 326 -6.61 -11.08 -7.15
N LEU A 327 -6.29 -12.37 -7.05
CA LEU A 327 -5.03 -12.81 -6.43
C LEU A 327 -3.78 -12.36 -7.21
N SER A 328 -3.86 -12.28 -8.54
CA SER A 328 -2.75 -11.76 -9.36
C SER A 328 -2.57 -10.25 -9.18
N VAL A 329 -3.67 -9.50 -9.03
CA VAL A 329 -3.66 -8.07 -8.68
C VAL A 329 -2.91 -7.84 -7.35
N GLU A 330 -3.23 -8.61 -6.30
CA GLU A 330 -2.54 -8.49 -5.00
C GLU A 330 -1.05 -8.86 -5.07
N ARG A 331 -0.71 -9.87 -5.86
CA ARG A 331 0.68 -10.32 -6.02
C ARG A 331 1.57 -9.25 -6.63
N HIS A 332 1.00 -8.43 -7.49
CA HIS A 332 1.69 -7.31 -8.15
C HIS A 332 1.44 -5.97 -7.44
N GLU A 333 0.86 -5.99 -6.23
CA GLU A 333 0.55 -4.81 -5.42
C GLU A 333 -0.31 -3.76 -6.16
N LEU A 334 -1.03 -4.19 -7.20
CA LEU A 334 -1.88 -3.30 -8.00
C LEU A 334 -3.10 -2.85 -7.20
N ASN A 335 -3.57 -3.65 -6.25
CA ASN A 335 -4.66 -3.28 -5.33
C ASN A 335 -4.31 -2.07 -4.43
N LEU A 336 -3.02 -1.71 -4.31
CA LEU A 336 -2.59 -0.55 -3.54
C LEU A 336 -2.45 0.71 -4.40
N ARG A 337 -2.46 0.57 -5.73
CA ARG A 337 -2.11 1.64 -6.67
C ARG A 337 -3.18 1.91 -7.70
N GLN A 338 -4.03 0.93 -8.01
CA GLN A 338 -4.96 0.93 -9.13
C GLN A 338 -6.38 0.76 -8.62
N ARG A 339 -7.33 1.47 -9.24
CA ARG A 339 -8.75 1.28 -8.99
C ARG A 339 -9.16 -0.03 -9.67
N VAL A 340 -9.74 -0.96 -8.93
CA VAL A 340 -10.21 -2.23 -9.49
C VAL A 340 -11.71 -2.35 -9.37
N VAL A 341 -12.37 -2.42 -10.52
CA VAL A 341 -13.81 -2.49 -10.68
C VAL A 341 -14.21 -3.88 -11.15
N VAL A 342 -15.13 -4.50 -10.42
CA VAL A 342 -15.66 -5.83 -10.71
C VAL A 342 -17.16 -5.71 -10.94
N TRP A 343 -17.61 -6.04 -12.15
CA TRP A 343 -19.03 -6.16 -12.47
C TRP A 343 -19.54 -7.56 -12.17
N ASP A 344 -20.53 -7.63 -11.30
CA ASP A 344 -21.30 -8.81 -10.97
C ASP A 344 -22.37 -9.04 -12.06
N LEU A 345 -22.23 -10.15 -12.77
CA LEU A 345 -23.12 -10.57 -13.85
C LEU A 345 -24.14 -11.65 -13.42
N GLY A 346 -24.26 -11.93 -12.13
CA GLY A 346 -25.11 -13.01 -11.61
C GLY A 346 -24.38 -13.97 -10.67
N LEU A 347 -23.47 -13.46 -9.84
CA LEU A 347 -22.85 -14.20 -8.75
C LEU A 347 -23.89 -14.51 -7.67
N SER A 348 -23.88 -15.73 -7.13
CA SER A 348 -24.69 -16.08 -5.98
C SER A 348 -24.32 -15.20 -4.78
N ALA A 349 -25.30 -14.90 -3.92
CA ALA A 349 -25.08 -14.08 -2.73
C ALA A 349 -23.93 -14.61 -1.83
N LYS A 350 -23.80 -15.94 -1.75
CA LYS A 350 -22.72 -16.61 -1.01
C LYS A 350 -21.35 -16.35 -1.64
N THR A 351 -21.24 -16.45 -2.96
CA THR A 351 -20.00 -16.22 -3.70
C THR A 351 -19.62 -14.74 -3.67
N LEU A 352 -20.57 -13.83 -3.89
CA LEU A 352 -20.34 -12.40 -3.79
C LEU A 352 -19.86 -11.98 -2.39
N ALA A 353 -20.51 -12.46 -1.33
CA ALA A 353 -20.10 -12.19 0.05
C ALA A 353 -18.68 -12.72 0.34
N ARG A 354 -18.34 -13.90 -0.18
CA ARG A 354 -16.99 -14.46 -0.08
C ARG A 354 -15.95 -13.59 -0.79
N LEU A 355 -16.24 -13.12 -2.01
CA LEU A 355 -15.34 -12.28 -2.79
C LEU A 355 -15.13 -10.92 -2.12
N LYS A 356 -16.20 -10.23 -1.73
CA LYS A 356 -16.15 -8.95 -1.01
C LYS A 356 -15.34 -9.05 0.29
N ARG A 357 -15.49 -10.16 1.03
CA ARG A 357 -14.71 -10.40 2.26
C ARG A 357 -13.23 -10.64 1.97
N ARG A 358 -12.87 -11.36 0.90
CA ARG A 358 -11.47 -11.66 0.57
C ARG A 358 -10.76 -10.48 -0.08
N PHE A 359 -11.47 -9.69 -0.87
CA PHE A 359 -10.95 -8.58 -1.66
C PHE A 359 -11.73 -7.29 -1.35
N PRO A 360 -11.66 -6.77 -0.11
CA PRO A 360 -12.42 -5.59 0.30
C PRO A 360 -12.00 -4.30 -0.42
N TRP A 361 -10.86 -4.33 -1.12
CA TRP A 361 -10.32 -3.24 -1.93
C TRP A 361 -10.94 -3.16 -3.33
N ALA A 362 -11.65 -4.19 -3.81
CA ALA A 362 -12.29 -4.19 -5.12
C ALA A 362 -13.68 -3.54 -5.06
N LEU A 363 -13.99 -2.70 -6.04
CA LEU A 363 -15.28 -2.02 -6.18
C LEU A 363 -16.23 -2.91 -6.97
N PHE A 364 -17.24 -3.46 -6.29
CA PHE A 364 -18.23 -4.33 -6.91
C PHE A 364 -19.47 -3.54 -7.35
N HIS A 365 -19.78 -3.60 -8.64
CA HIS A 365 -21.03 -3.10 -9.22
C HIS A 365 -21.87 -4.26 -9.73
N THR A 366 -23.19 -4.13 -9.70
CA THR A 366 -24.10 -5.15 -10.24
C THR A 366 -24.71 -4.66 -11.54
N LEU A 367 -24.64 -5.49 -12.59
CA LEU A 367 -25.30 -5.19 -13.86
C LEU A 367 -26.77 -5.60 -13.79
N ASP A 368 -27.67 -4.62 -13.87
CA ASP A 368 -29.10 -4.88 -13.96
C ASP A 368 -29.47 -5.31 -15.40
N PHE A 369 -29.70 -6.61 -15.58
CA PHE A 369 -30.12 -7.20 -16.85
C PHE A 369 -31.62 -7.01 -17.16
N SER A 370 -32.43 -6.54 -16.21
CA SER A 370 -33.87 -6.32 -16.46
C SER A 370 -34.11 -5.19 -17.47
N GLN A 371 -33.15 -4.27 -17.59
CA GLN A 371 -33.17 -3.13 -18.50
C GLN A 371 -32.44 -3.39 -19.83
N LEU A 372 -31.95 -4.61 -20.05
CA LEU A 372 -31.14 -4.97 -21.22
C LEU A 372 -31.84 -6.02 -22.09
N PRO A 373 -31.62 -6.00 -23.42
CA PRO A 373 -32.15 -7.02 -24.33
C PRO A 373 -31.77 -8.44 -23.90
N GLU A 374 -32.63 -9.42 -24.19
CA GLU A 374 -32.47 -10.79 -23.68
C GLU A 374 -31.15 -11.44 -24.13
N HIS A 375 -30.69 -11.18 -25.36
CA HIS A 375 -29.44 -11.75 -25.89
C HIS A 375 -28.19 -11.27 -25.16
N VAL A 376 -28.28 -10.19 -24.36
CA VAL A 376 -27.17 -9.63 -23.59
C VAL A 376 -26.86 -10.46 -22.34
N LYS A 377 -27.82 -11.27 -21.86
CA LYS A 377 -27.63 -12.05 -20.64
C LYS A 377 -26.49 -13.07 -20.77
N PRO A 378 -25.69 -13.33 -19.71
CA PRO A 378 -24.53 -14.22 -19.78
C PRO A 378 -24.88 -15.63 -20.26
N GLU A 379 -26.07 -16.14 -19.94
CA GLU A 379 -26.52 -17.48 -20.35
C GLU A 379 -26.62 -17.63 -21.88
N LYS A 380 -26.84 -16.53 -22.61
CA LYS A 380 -26.95 -16.53 -24.08
C LYS A 380 -25.60 -16.58 -24.79
N ARG A 381 -24.50 -16.36 -24.05
CA ARG A 381 -23.11 -16.48 -24.54
C ARG A 381 -22.76 -15.64 -25.77
N THR A 382 -23.49 -14.55 -26.02
CA THR A 382 -23.13 -13.51 -27.02
C THR A 382 -21.99 -12.62 -26.53
N TYR A 383 -21.83 -12.50 -25.20
CA TYR A 383 -20.91 -11.57 -24.54
C TYR A 383 -21.19 -10.09 -24.81
N ALA A 384 -22.37 -9.75 -25.33
CA ALA A 384 -22.82 -8.37 -25.56
C ALA A 384 -22.87 -7.51 -24.28
N TRP A 385 -22.85 -8.13 -23.10
CA TRP A 385 -22.74 -7.42 -21.82
C TRP A 385 -21.37 -6.75 -21.63
N LYS A 386 -20.31 -7.20 -22.32
CA LYS A 386 -18.94 -6.71 -22.15
C LYS A 386 -18.80 -5.23 -22.56
N PRO A 387 -19.21 -4.82 -23.78
CA PRO A 387 -19.23 -3.40 -24.15
C PRO A 387 -20.04 -2.54 -23.19
N VAL A 388 -21.17 -3.06 -22.69
CA VAL A 388 -22.03 -2.35 -21.73
C VAL A 388 -21.29 -2.04 -20.42
N VAL A 389 -20.60 -3.00 -19.83
CA VAL A 389 -19.86 -2.75 -18.57
C VAL A 389 -18.64 -1.87 -18.76
N ILE A 390 -17.96 -1.96 -19.91
CA ILE A 390 -16.84 -1.07 -20.25
C ILE A 390 -17.35 0.37 -20.41
N HIS A 391 -18.44 0.57 -21.16
CA HIS A 391 -19.07 1.88 -21.34
C HIS A 391 -19.54 2.48 -20.02
N ARG A 392 -20.29 1.72 -19.20
CA ARG A 392 -20.73 2.21 -17.88
C ARG A 392 -19.55 2.58 -16.98
N THR A 393 -18.45 1.84 -17.05
CA THR A 393 -17.24 2.18 -16.30
C THR A 393 -16.60 3.48 -16.80
N MET A 394 -16.58 3.71 -18.12
CA MET A 394 -16.18 4.99 -18.70
C MET A 394 -17.04 6.15 -18.17
N GLU A 395 -18.36 6.00 -18.12
CA GLU A 395 -19.27 7.04 -17.61
C GLU A 395 -19.05 7.33 -16.13
N ILE A 396 -18.81 6.31 -15.31
CA ILE A 396 -18.64 6.45 -13.87
C ILE A 396 -17.27 7.04 -13.51
N TYR A 397 -16.21 6.59 -14.20
CA TYR A 397 -14.82 6.83 -13.75
C TYR A 397 -13.95 7.63 -14.72
N GLY A 398 -14.24 7.58 -16.03
CA GLY A 398 -13.42 8.20 -17.07
C GLY A 398 -11.94 7.78 -17.07
N GLY A 399 -11.09 8.62 -17.66
CA GLY A 399 -9.63 8.42 -17.71
C GLY A 399 -9.20 7.22 -18.55
N LYS A 400 -8.08 6.59 -18.19
CA LYS A 400 -7.68 5.32 -18.82
C LYS A 400 -8.36 4.14 -18.15
N LEU A 401 -8.87 3.22 -18.96
CA LEU A 401 -9.46 1.97 -18.52
C LEU A 401 -8.69 0.79 -19.11
N LEU A 402 -8.61 -0.30 -18.35
CA LEU A 402 -8.12 -1.58 -18.82
C LEU A 402 -9.17 -2.66 -18.50
N TRP A 403 -9.83 -3.17 -19.54
CA TRP A 403 -10.62 -4.38 -19.44
C TRP A 403 -9.74 -5.63 -19.44
N LEU A 404 -10.00 -6.54 -18.50
CA LEU A 404 -9.50 -7.92 -18.51
C LEU A 404 -10.65 -8.90 -18.27
N ASP A 405 -10.78 -9.90 -19.13
CA ASP A 405 -11.64 -11.05 -18.86
C ASP A 405 -11.24 -11.69 -17.51
N SER A 406 -12.21 -12.20 -16.76
CA SER A 406 -11.96 -12.80 -15.43
C SER A 406 -10.99 -14.00 -15.46
N ALA A 407 -10.77 -14.62 -16.62
CA ALA A 407 -9.78 -15.69 -16.82
C ALA A 407 -8.36 -15.17 -17.17
N ALA A 408 -8.12 -13.86 -17.10
CA ALA A 408 -6.80 -13.27 -17.24
C ALA A 408 -6.00 -13.40 -15.92
N ILE A 409 -4.67 -13.47 -16.04
CA ILE A 409 -3.74 -13.49 -14.91
C ILE A 409 -2.61 -12.52 -15.20
N ILE A 410 -2.41 -11.57 -14.30
CA ILE A 410 -1.29 -10.62 -14.38
C ILE A 410 -0.01 -11.36 -13.96
N ARG A 411 1.05 -11.20 -14.75
CA ARG A 411 2.35 -11.89 -14.61
C ARG A 411 3.51 -10.93 -14.34
N GLY A 412 3.35 -9.66 -14.66
CA GLY A 412 4.41 -8.67 -14.56
C GLY A 412 3.91 -7.24 -14.64
N PRO A 413 4.83 -6.26 -14.65
CA PRO A 413 4.47 -4.86 -14.87
C PRO A 413 3.87 -4.68 -16.26
N TRP A 414 2.84 -3.85 -16.36
CA TRP A 414 2.12 -3.57 -17.60
C TRP A 414 2.55 -2.25 -18.26
N THR A 415 3.81 -1.84 -18.05
CA THR A 415 4.34 -0.55 -18.54
C THR A 415 4.19 -0.40 -20.05
N GLU A 416 4.47 -1.48 -20.79
CA GLU A 416 4.26 -1.56 -22.25
C GLU A 416 2.82 -1.20 -22.63
N MET A 417 1.83 -1.70 -21.88
CA MET A 417 0.42 -1.41 -22.13
C MET A 417 0.09 0.05 -21.81
N THR A 418 0.58 0.59 -20.69
CA THR A 418 0.33 1.99 -20.33
C THR A 418 0.97 2.95 -21.32
N GLU A 419 2.22 2.72 -21.72
CA GLU A 419 2.92 3.52 -22.74
C GLU A 419 2.17 3.49 -24.08
N SER A 420 1.64 2.32 -24.44
CA SER A 420 0.87 2.17 -25.68
C SER A 420 -0.47 2.89 -25.63
N ILE A 421 -1.19 2.86 -24.50
CA ILE A 421 -2.39 3.70 -24.31
C ILE A 421 -2.03 5.18 -24.37
N ASP A 422 -0.91 5.60 -23.77
CA ASP A 422 -0.45 6.99 -23.81
C ASP A 422 -0.17 7.46 -25.24
N GLN A 423 0.45 6.60 -26.04
CA GLN A 423 0.80 6.89 -27.43
C GLN A 423 -0.42 6.83 -28.37
N HIS A 424 -1.19 5.73 -28.33
CA HIS A 424 -2.22 5.43 -29.31
C HIS A 424 -3.65 5.70 -28.83
N GLY A 425 -3.85 5.82 -27.51
CA GLY A 425 -5.17 5.92 -26.89
C GLY A 425 -5.91 4.58 -26.78
N LEU A 426 -5.36 3.53 -27.39
CA LEU A 426 -5.96 2.22 -27.51
C LEU A 426 -4.86 1.16 -27.42
N TYR A 427 -5.11 0.12 -26.66
CA TYR A 427 -4.25 -1.07 -26.57
C TYR A 427 -5.11 -2.32 -26.74
N LEU A 428 -4.85 -3.05 -27.81
CA LEU A 428 -5.53 -4.29 -28.16
C LEU A 428 -4.50 -5.37 -28.42
N LEU A 429 -4.93 -6.63 -28.35
CA LEU A 429 -4.10 -7.75 -28.73
C LEU A 429 -4.62 -8.35 -30.04
N ALA A 430 -3.75 -8.55 -31.02
CA ALA A 430 -4.12 -9.18 -32.27
C ALA A 430 -4.22 -10.71 -32.10
N GLY A 431 -5.34 -11.27 -32.55
CA GLY A 431 -5.53 -12.71 -32.76
C GLY A 431 -4.87 -13.18 -34.05
N GLN A 432 -4.89 -14.48 -34.33
CA GLN A 432 -4.24 -15.04 -35.53
C GLN A 432 -5.22 -15.41 -36.65
N SER A 433 -6.52 -15.34 -36.39
CA SER A 433 -7.53 -15.62 -37.40
C SER A 433 -7.86 -14.35 -38.19
N ALA A 434 -8.09 -14.52 -39.50
CA ALA A 434 -8.69 -13.47 -40.32
C ALA A 434 -10.15 -13.24 -39.88
N LEU A 435 -10.61 -12.00 -39.98
CA LEU A 435 -11.95 -11.60 -39.56
C LEU A 435 -13.05 -12.40 -40.27
N ARG A 436 -12.87 -12.74 -41.55
CA ARG A 436 -13.78 -13.60 -42.33
C ARG A 436 -14.08 -14.96 -41.72
N LEU A 437 -13.17 -15.51 -40.92
CA LEU A 437 -13.35 -16.82 -40.28
C LEU A 437 -14.13 -16.73 -38.95
N ARG A 438 -14.46 -15.51 -38.53
CA ARG A 438 -15.02 -15.19 -37.21
C ARG A 438 -16.26 -14.33 -37.29
N CYS A 439 -16.54 -13.72 -38.44
CA CYS A 439 -17.67 -12.83 -38.65
C CYS A 439 -18.85 -13.59 -39.27
N ASP A 440 -20.05 -13.32 -38.78
CA ASP A 440 -21.28 -13.83 -39.38
C ASP A 440 -21.55 -13.06 -40.70
N PRO A 441 -21.76 -13.74 -41.84
CA PRO A 441 -22.03 -13.07 -43.12
C PRO A 441 -23.21 -12.09 -43.08
N ALA A 442 -24.22 -12.34 -42.26
CA ALA A 442 -25.35 -11.42 -42.10
C ALA A 442 -24.93 -10.10 -41.44
N VAL A 443 -23.97 -10.15 -40.52
CA VAL A 443 -23.40 -8.96 -39.87
C VAL A 443 -22.53 -8.19 -40.87
N VAL A 444 -21.73 -8.88 -41.69
CA VAL A 444 -20.93 -8.27 -42.78
C VAL A 444 -21.82 -7.47 -43.72
N ALA A 445 -22.91 -8.09 -44.21
CA ALA A 445 -23.84 -7.47 -45.14
C ALA A 445 -24.55 -6.26 -44.51
N ARG A 446 -24.99 -6.38 -43.25
CA ARG A 446 -25.74 -5.31 -42.58
C ARG A 446 -24.88 -4.11 -42.21
N LEU A 447 -23.62 -4.34 -41.82
CA LEU A 447 -22.67 -3.27 -41.49
C LEU A 447 -21.87 -2.77 -42.70
N ALA A 448 -22.16 -3.28 -43.90
CA ALA A 448 -21.45 -2.94 -45.14
C ALA A 448 -19.93 -2.98 -44.99
N VAL A 449 -19.41 -4.03 -44.34
CA VAL A 449 -17.98 -4.14 -44.01
C VAL A 449 -17.16 -4.28 -45.29
N PRO A 450 -16.13 -3.42 -45.52
CA PRO A 450 -15.30 -3.52 -46.72
C PRO A 450 -14.55 -4.86 -46.79
N GLU A 451 -14.41 -5.41 -48.00
CA GLU A 451 -13.72 -6.70 -48.22
C GLU A 451 -12.27 -6.67 -47.70
N GLU A 452 -11.58 -5.54 -47.84
CA GLU A 452 -10.22 -5.33 -47.31
C GLU A 452 -10.14 -5.50 -45.79
N THR A 453 -11.21 -5.17 -45.05
CA THR A 453 -11.28 -5.36 -43.60
C THR A 453 -11.45 -6.84 -43.24
N MET A 454 -12.11 -7.62 -44.10
CA MET A 454 -12.41 -9.04 -43.87
C MET A 454 -11.16 -9.93 -43.91
N ASP A 455 -10.12 -9.50 -44.62
CA ASP A 455 -8.82 -10.18 -44.70
C ASP A 455 -7.88 -9.86 -43.53
N GLN A 456 -8.19 -8.84 -42.75
CA GLN A 456 -7.34 -8.43 -41.64
C GLN A 456 -7.51 -9.36 -40.43
N ARG A 457 -6.46 -9.40 -39.60
CA ARG A 457 -6.46 -10.16 -38.34
C ARG A 457 -7.46 -9.58 -37.35
N GLU A 458 -8.17 -10.46 -36.65
CA GLU A 458 -9.07 -10.06 -35.56
C GLU A 458 -8.31 -9.45 -34.37
N PHE A 459 -8.96 -8.53 -33.65
CA PHE A 459 -8.51 -8.13 -32.32
C PHE A 459 -9.27 -8.93 -31.25
N VAL A 460 -8.59 -9.34 -30.18
CA VAL A 460 -9.24 -10.09 -29.10
C VAL A 460 -9.92 -9.16 -28.11
N SER A 461 -11.19 -9.42 -27.79
CA SER A 461 -11.99 -8.61 -26.86
C SER A 461 -11.70 -8.96 -25.39
N GLY A 462 -10.84 -9.95 -25.13
CA GLY A 462 -10.51 -10.40 -23.78
C GLY A 462 -9.59 -9.44 -23.01
N LEU A 463 -9.01 -8.47 -23.72
CA LEU A 463 -8.19 -7.40 -23.17
C LEU A 463 -8.40 -6.14 -24.02
N VAL A 464 -8.84 -5.06 -23.39
CA VAL A 464 -9.06 -3.77 -24.06
C VAL A 464 -8.54 -2.65 -23.16
N GLY A 465 -7.46 -2.00 -23.57
CA GLY A 465 -6.94 -0.80 -22.92
C GLY A 465 -7.36 0.44 -23.71
N VAL A 466 -7.89 1.47 -23.03
CA VAL A 466 -8.42 2.67 -23.69
C VAL A 466 -8.12 3.92 -22.86
N ASP A 467 -7.93 5.05 -23.53
CA ASP A 467 -7.99 6.38 -22.94
C ASP A 467 -9.28 7.07 -23.36
N THR A 468 -10.25 7.15 -22.44
CA THR A 468 -11.59 7.68 -22.75
C THR A 468 -11.60 9.20 -22.91
N ARG A 469 -10.47 9.87 -22.69
CA ARG A 469 -10.31 11.31 -22.98
C ARG A 469 -10.11 11.57 -24.46
N ARG A 470 -9.71 10.57 -25.25
CA ARG A 470 -9.58 10.71 -26.70
C ARG A 470 -10.97 10.62 -27.37
N PRO A 471 -11.40 11.63 -28.14
CA PRO A 471 -12.74 11.64 -28.74
C PRO A 471 -13.05 10.40 -29.58
N ALA A 472 -12.13 9.99 -30.46
CA ALA A 472 -12.31 8.80 -31.32
C ALA A 472 -12.49 7.50 -30.51
N VAL A 473 -11.77 7.36 -29.39
CA VAL A 473 -11.91 6.19 -28.50
C VAL A 473 -13.27 6.21 -27.78
N ARG A 474 -13.75 7.38 -27.39
CA ARG A 474 -15.07 7.52 -26.78
C ARG A 474 -16.19 7.16 -27.78
N VAL A 475 -16.09 7.61 -29.02
CA VAL A 475 -17.02 7.24 -30.11
C VAL A 475 -16.99 5.73 -30.32
N LEU A 476 -15.80 5.13 -30.45
CA LEU A 476 -15.64 3.68 -30.58
C LEU A 476 -16.37 2.89 -29.47
N LEU A 477 -16.24 3.31 -28.20
CA LEU A 477 -16.89 2.61 -27.09
C LEU A 477 -18.41 2.75 -27.08
N VAL A 478 -18.92 3.92 -27.47
CA VAL A 478 -20.36 4.18 -27.61
C VAL A 478 -20.95 3.33 -28.73
N GLU A 479 -20.34 3.35 -29.92
CA GLU A 479 -20.80 2.56 -31.07
C GLU A 479 -20.71 1.06 -30.79
N TRP A 480 -19.61 0.61 -30.17
CA TRP A 480 -19.46 -0.80 -29.82
C TRP A 480 -20.56 -1.28 -28.87
N GLN A 481 -20.96 -0.46 -27.91
CA GLN A 481 -22.10 -0.76 -27.05
C GLN A 481 -23.42 -0.78 -27.82
N GLN A 482 -23.68 0.23 -28.66
CA GLN A 482 -24.92 0.32 -29.43
C GLN A 482 -25.12 -0.89 -30.33
N LEU A 483 -24.09 -1.28 -31.08
CA LEU A 483 -24.15 -2.48 -31.93
C LEU A 483 -24.31 -3.74 -31.07
N ALA A 484 -23.61 -3.87 -29.94
CA ALA A 484 -23.78 -5.04 -29.08
C ALA A 484 -25.20 -5.19 -28.51
N LEU A 485 -25.93 -4.07 -28.33
CA LEU A 485 -27.32 -4.06 -27.86
C LEU A 485 -28.34 -4.42 -28.95
N ASP A 486 -27.98 -4.46 -30.23
CA ASP A 486 -28.85 -4.95 -31.30
C ASP A 486 -28.59 -6.45 -31.56
N ALA A 487 -29.62 -7.28 -31.41
CA ALA A 487 -29.51 -8.73 -31.62
C ALA A 487 -29.13 -9.11 -33.07
N ARG A 488 -29.37 -8.21 -34.03
CA ARG A 488 -29.01 -8.39 -35.45
C ARG A 488 -27.52 -8.12 -35.71
N ASP A 489 -26.87 -7.35 -34.84
CA ASP A 489 -25.43 -7.08 -34.80
C ASP A 489 -24.67 -8.11 -33.99
N CYS A 490 -25.30 -8.63 -32.94
CA CYS A 490 -24.69 -9.55 -32.00
C CYS A 490 -25.47 -10.89 -31.95
N PRO A 491 -25.43 -11.69 -33.03
CA PRO A 491 -26.16 -12.95 -33.11
C PRO A 491 -25.64 -13.98 -32.09
N PRO A 492 -26.35 -15.10 -31.87
CA PRO A 492 -25.88 -16.18 -31.00
C PRO A 492 -24.51 -16.71 -31.38
N ARG A 493 -23.71 -17.05 -30.37
CA ARG A 493 -22.34 -17.54 -30.58
C ARG A 493 -22.31 -19.01 -31.02
N HIS A 494 -21.49 -19.32 -32.01
CA HIS A 494 -21.13 -20.68 -32.45
C HIS A 494 -19.61 -20.76 -32.72
N ALA A 495 -19.11 -21.94 -33.10
CA ALA A 495 -17.66 -22.17 -33.28
C ALA A 495 -17.01 -21.27 -34.36
N GLY A 496 -17.81 -20.76 -35.29
CA GLY A 496 -17.41 -19.91 -36.40
C GLY A 496 -17.61 -18.41 -36.18
N ASN A 497 -18.14 -17.99 -35.02
CA ASN A 497 -18.28 -16.55 -34.73
C ASN A 497 -17.88 -16.13 -33.30
N ASN A 498 -17.47 -14.87 -33.17
CA ASN A 498 -17.27 -14.19 -31.89
C ASN A 498 -17.98 -12.82 -31.96
N PRO A 499 -19.30 -12.78 -31.79
CA PRO A 499 -20.15 -11.66 -32.20
C PRO A 499 -19.67 -10.29 -31.69
N GLU A 500 -19.45 -10.15 -30.39
CA GLU A 500 -19.04 -8.89 -29.77
C GLU A 500 -17.60 -8.48 -30.15
N GLN A 501 -16.71 -9.45 -30.32
CA GLN A 501 -15.30 -9.24 -30.66
C GLN A 501 -15.13 -8.81 -32.12
N VAL A 502 -15.96 -9.36 -32.99
CA VAL A 502 -16.05 -8.99 -34.40
C VAL A 502 -16.46 -7.52 -34.53
N LEU A 503 -17.49 -7.09 -33.80
CA LEU A 503 -17.92 -5.69 -33.79
C LEU A 503 -16.77 -4.75 -33.40
N LEU A 504 -16.02 -5.08 -32.33
CA LEU A 504 -14.84 -4.31 -31.94
C LEU A 504 -13.80 -4.25 -33.07
N THR A 505 -13.54 -5.38 -33.72
CA THR A 505 -12.56 -5.45 -34.81
C THR A 505 -12.99 -4.56 -35.98
N ILE A 506 -14.25 -4.66 -36.42
CA ILE A 506 -14.79 -3.86 -37.52
C ILE A 506 -14.62 -2.36 -37.24
N LEU A 507 -15.12 -1.89 -36.09
CA LEU A 507 -15.05 -0.48 -35.71
C LEU A 507 -13.62 0.03 -35.63
N VAL A 508 -12.72 -0.74 -35.02
CA VAL A 508 -11.30 -0.36 -34.92
C VAL A 508 -10.62 -0.32 -36.29
N ARG A 509 -10.89 -1.29 -37.17
CA ARG A 509 -10.31 -1.30 -38.52
C ARG A 509 -10.81 -0.13 -39.36
N GLN A 510 -12.10 0.17 -39.30
CA GLN A 510 -12.67 1.34 -39.98
C GLN A 510 -12.05 2.64 -39.47
N GLY A 511 -11.94 2.81 -38.15
CA GLY A 511 -11.28 4.00 -37.56
C GLY A 511 -9.80 4.11 -37.88
N VAL A 512 -9.09 2.99 -38.06
CA VAL A 512 -7.69 2.99 -38.54
C VAL A 512 -7.62 3.38 -40.02
N MET A 513 -8.53 2.90 -40.86
CA MET A 513 -8.59 3.24 -42.29
C MET A 513 -8.93 4.71 -42.52
N SER A 514 -9.79 5.30 -41.68
CA SER A 514 -10.12 6.73 -41.73
C SER A 514 -9.03 7.63 -41.11
N GLY A 515 -8.04 7.05 -40.43
CA GLY A 515 -6.97 7.77 -39.74
C GLY A 515 -7.36 8.33 -38.36
N GLU A 516 -8.55 8.01 -37.86
CA GLU A 516 -9.04 8.45 -36.54
C GLU A 516 -8.44 7.66 -35.37
N LEU A 517 -8.09 6.40 -35.62
CA LEU A 517 -7.51 5.49 -34.62
C LEU A 517 -6.12 5.01 -35.03
N THR A 518 -5.29 4.73 -34.04
CA THR A 518 -4.03 4.00 -34.20
C THR A 518 -4.01 2.84 -33.22
N VAL A 519 -3.33 1.76 -33.60
CA VAL A 519 -3.28 0.52 -32.82
C VAL A 519 -1.84 0.03 -32.67
N ASN A 520 -1.58 -0.65 -31.57
CA ASN A 520 -0.31 -1.30 -31.29
C ASN A 520 -0.16 -2.61 -32.09
N SER A 521 1.05 -3.18 -32.08
CA SER A 521 1.41 -4.43 -32.78
C SER A 521 1.49 -5.66 -31.86
N ALA A 522 0.93 -5.59 -30.64
CA ALA A 522 1.07 -6.68 -29.67
C ALA A 522 0.12 -7.85 -29.97
N ASP A 523 0.62 -9.06 -29.75
CA ASP A 523 -0.12 -10.30 -29.97
C ASP A 523 -0.62 -10.93 -28.67
N ILE A 524 -1.74 -11.65 -28.76
CA ILE A 524 -2.25 -12.46 -27.65
C ILE A 524 -1.25 -13.54 -27.20
N ASP A 525 -1.26 -13.88 -25.91
CA ASP A 525 -0.24 -14.75 -25.29
C ASP A 525 -0.27 -16.22 -25.75
N ILE A 526 -1.34 -16.60 -26.46
CA ILE A 526 -1.58 -17.92 -27.02
C ILE A 526 -1.61 -17.85 -28.53
N SER A 527 -1.26 -18.95 -29.17
CA SER A 527 -1.25 -19.05 -30.62
C SER A 527 -0.34 -18.02 -31.33
N SER A 528 0.54 -17.28 -30.64
CA SER A 528 1.46 -16.31 -31.23
C SER A 528 2.93 -16.70 -31.04
N SER A 529 3.77 -16.35 -32.02
CA SER A 529 5.23 -16.46 -31.95
C SER A 529 5.89 -15.36 -31.09
N ASN A 530 5.25 -14.20 -30.95
CA ASN A 530 5.72 -13.05 -30.15
C ASN A 530 4.65 -12.53 -29.16
N PRO A 531 4.31 -13.33 -28.13
CA PRO A 531 3.21 -13.04 -27.22
C PRO A 531 3.51 -11.88 -26.26
N VAL A 532 2.44 -11.17 -25.86
CA VAL A 532 2.46 -10.30 -24.68
C VAL A 532 2.92 -11.08 -23.44
N ARG A 533 3.74 -10.45 -22.59
CA ARG A 533 4.40 -11.12 -21.45
C ARG A 533 3.82 -10.76 -20.10
N TRP A 534 3.23 -9.57 -19.95
CA TRP A 534 2.76 -9.06 -18.68
C TRP A 534 1.41 -9.66 -18.25
N VAL A 535 0.65 -10.23 -19.18
CA VAL A 535 -0.64 -10.88 -18.94
C VAL A 535 -0.68 -12.26 -19.55
N SER A 536 -1.45 -13.13 -18.92
CA SER A 536 -1.76 -14.45 -19.43
C SER A 536 -3.27 -14.61 -19.58
N SER A 537 -3.78 -14.89 -20.78
CA SER A 537 -5.24 -14.96 -21.05
C SER A 537 -5.82 -16.38 -20.91
N ARG A 538 -7.14 -16.57 -20.94
CA ARG A 538 -7.81 -17.89 -21.01
C ARG A 538 -7.39 -18.94 -19.93
N ASN A 539 -7.03 -18.51 -18.72
CA ASN A 539 -6.73 -19.42 -17.60
C ASN A 539 -8.03 -19.83 -16.89
N LYS A 540 -8.85 -20.67 -17.53
CA LYS A 540 -10.15 -21.08 -17.00
C LYS A 540 -10.01 -22.04 -15.82
N VAL A 541 -10.43 -21.62 -14.63
CA VAL A 541 -10.47 -22.48 -13.44
C VAL A 541 -11.90 -22.98 -13.23
N PRO A 542 -12.14 -24.30 -13.18
CA PRO A 542 -13.46 -24.84 -12.91
C PRO A 542 -14.01 -24.36 -11.56
N MET A 543 -15.31 -24.05 -11.49
CA MET A 543 -15.94 -23.49 -10.28
C MET A 543 -15.83 -24.40 -9.04
N TRP A 544 -15.74 -25.71 -9.25
CA TRP A 544 -15.61 -26.72 -8.21
C TRP A 544 -14.17 -26.91 -7.70
N LEU A 545 -13.16 -26.38 -8.39
CA LEU A 545 -11.76 -26.60 -8.03
C LEU A 545 -11.39 -25.78 -6.76
N PRO A 546 -10.92 -26.42 -5.68
CA PRO A 546 -10.61 -25.72 -4.44
C PRO A 546 -9.40 -24.78 -4.58
N VAL A 547 -9.36 -23.73 -3.74
CA VAL A 547 -8.31 -22.69 -3.78
C VAL A 547 -6.91 -23.26 -3.53
N TRP A 548 -6.77 -24.28 -2.69
CA TRP A 548 -5.46 -24.90 -2.45
C TRP A 548 -4.86 -25.56 -3.71
N ALA A 549 -5.68 -25.91 -4.70
CA ALA A 549 -5.25 -26.52 -5.95
C ALA A 549 -4.76 -25.49 -7.01
N ASP A 550 -4.84 -24.19 -6.72
CA ASP A 550 -4.38 -23.11 -7.62
C ASP A 550 -2.94 -23.28 -8.14
N PRO A 551 -1.95 -23.76 -7.35
CA PRO A 551 -0.60 -23.98 -7.87
C PRO A 551 -0.57 -24.96 -9.04
N PHE A 552 -1.37 -26.03 -8.99
CA PHE A 552 -1.43 -27.05 -10.04
C PHE A 552 -2.12 -26.53 -11.30
N ALA A 553 -3.26 -25.82 -11.14
CA ALA A 553 -3.93 -25.18 -12.27
C ALA A 553 -2.99 -24.20 -13.00
N ARG A 554 -2.21 -23.41 -12.26
CA ARG A 554 -1.21 -22.51 -12.86
C ARG A 554 -0.08 -23.26 -13.56
N ALA A 555 0.42 -24.35 -12.98
CA ALA A 555 1.47 -25.16 -13.60
C ALA A 555 0.97 -25.76 -14.92
N TRP A 556 -0.24 -26.31 -14.93
CA TRP A 556 -0.89 -26.82 -16.14
C TRP A 556 -0.95 -25.77 -17.26
N TYR A 557 -1.48 -24.57 -16.97
CA TYR A 557 -1.57 -23.52 -17.97
C TYR A 557 -0.22 -23.01 -18.48
N VAL A 558 0.81 -23.00 -17.63
CA VAL A 558 2.18 -22.68 -18.06
C VAL A 558 2.69 -23.72 -19.06
N ILE A 559 2.52 -25.01 -18.75
CA ILE A 559 2.95 -26.11 -19.62
C ILE A 559 2.18 -26.08 -20.94
N TYR A 560 0.85 -26.00 -20.89
CA TYR A 560 -0.02 -25.96 -22.07
C TYR A 560 0.40 -24.87 -23.06
N LYS A 561 0.62 -23.64 -22.57
CA LYS A 561 1.01 -22.51 -23.42
C LYS A 561 2.45 -22.58 -23.89
N ALA A 562 3.35 -23.16 -23.10
CA ALA A 562 4.70 -23.42 -23.55
C ALA A 562 4.70 -24.40 -24.72
N GLY A 563 3.90 -25.48 -24.63
CA GLY A 563 3.71 -26.45 -25.70
C GLY A 563 3.12 -25.83 -26.96
N ASP A 564 2.00 -25.10 -26.85
CA ASP A 564 1.35 -24.40 -27.96
C ASP A 564 2.33 -23.50 -28.75
N ARG A 565 3.11 -22.70 -28.03
CA ARG A 565 4.11 -21.80 -28.63
C ARG A 565 5.29 -22.54 -29.25
N ALA A 566 5.73 -23.65 -28.66
CA ALA A 566 6.80 -24.47 -29.22
C ALA A 566 6.37 -25.08 -30.57
N VAL A 567 5.14 -25.60 -30.65
CA VAL A 567 4.57 -26.14 -31.89
C VAL A 567 4.51 -25.08 -32.98
N LEU A 568 4.10 -23.85 -32.63
CA LEU A 568 4.01 -22.77 -33.61
C LEU A 568 5.37 -22.29 -34.10
N ARG A 569 6.36 -22.17 -33.21
CA ARG A 569 7.74 -21.83 -33.61
C ARG A 569 8.33 -22.90 -34.52
N PHE A 570 8.05 -24.18 -34.24
CA PHE A 570 8.47 -25.26 -35.12
C PHE A 570 7.82 -25.15 -36.51
N LYS A 571 6.50 -24.94 -36.58
CA LYS A 571 5.79 -24.75 -37.86
C LYS A 571 6.26 -23.53 -38.65
N ALA A 572 6.67 -22.46 -37.96
CA ALA A 572 7.21 -21.26 -38.59
C ALA A 572 8.65 -21.46 -39.08
N ALA A 573 9.45 -22.28 -38.42
CA ALA A 573 10.81 -22.62 -38.84
C ALA A 573 10.86 -23.66 -39.97
N SER A 574 9.77 -24.41 -40.18
CA SER A 574 9.63 -25.41 -41.25
C SER A 574 8.97 -24.86 -42.52
N ARG A 575 8.72 -23.56 -42.59
CA ARG A 575 8.23 -22.81 -43.75
C ARG A 575 9.32 -21.83 -44.17
#